data_AF-A0A6J6VVG7-F1
#
_entry.id   AF-A0A6J6VVG7-F1
#
_cell.length_a   1.000
_cell.length_b   1.000
_cell.length_c   1.000
_cell.angle_alpha   90.00
_cell.angle_beta   90.00
_cell.angle_gamma   90.00
#
_symmetry.space_group_name_H-M   'P 1'
#
loop_
_entity.id
_entity.type
_entity.pdbx_description
1 polymer ?
#
loop_
_entity_poly.entity_id
_entity_poly.type
_entity_poly.pdbx_seq_one_letter_code
_entity_poly.pdbx_strand_id
1 'polypeptide(L)'
;MADFNSVFTSLANVNGWMTRDQAQRLWDRAGELSAGSTVVEIGSFQGRSMCVLASSAAAGVTLYAIDPHGGNDRGPQELDGFAEEAESDHQIFLANLTNAGVRDRVTYLRKYANDATNDVTSQLDLLYVDGAHRFKPASQDIRQWGARVKDGGRLLVHDSFSSIGVTLALVVLTFFSSQWIYEGRSQSMAQFRRGPNTLAARCGSLARQLAQLPYFALNLVYKVLLALKLKPVAKALGSTGEWPY
;
A
#
# COMPACT_ATOMS: atom_id res chain seq x y z
N MET A 1 5.36 3.43 -24.59
CA MET A 1 5.20 3.54 -23.13
C MET A 1 6.50 3.10 -22.49
N ALA A 2 6.91 3.71 -21.37
CA ALA A 2 8.07 3.25 -20.62
C ALA A 2 7.79 1.83 -20.09
N ASP A 3 8.81 0.95 -20.09
CA ASP A 3 8.70 -0.36 -19.48
C ASP A 3 8.99 -0.31 -17.97
N PHE A 4 8.58 -1.33 -17.23
CA PHE A 4 8.71 -1.38 -15.77
C PHE A 4 10.16 -1.24 -15.30
N ASN A 5 11.13 -1.85 -15.98
CA ASN A 5 12.52 -1.82 -15.52
C ASN A 5 13.07 -0.40 -15.61
N SER A 6 12.84 0.29 -16.74
CA SER A 6 13.28 1.67 -16.90
C SER A 6 12.70 2.59 -15.83
N VAL A 7 11.41 2.45 -15.50
CA VAL A 7 10.76 3.27 -14.47
C VAL A 7 11.26 2.90 -13.08
N PHE A 8 11.34 1.61 -12.74
CA PHE A 8 11.78 1.21 -11.41
C PHE A 8 13.24 1.63 -11.15
N THR A 9 14.10 1.57 -12.17
CA THR A 9 15.49 2.05 -12.08
C THR A 9 15.57 3.58 -11.93
N SER A 10 14.73 4.36 -12.62
CA SER A 10 14.74 5.82 -12.48
C SER A 10 14.32 6.27 -11.07
N LEU A 11 13.57 5.43 -10.35
CA LEU A 11 13.15 5.68 -8.98
C LEU A 11 14.17 5.22 -7.93
N ALA A 12 15.36 4.76 -8.30
CA ALA A 12 16.35 4.23 -7.33
C ALA A 12 16.64 5.17 -6.15
N ASN A 13 16.62 6.49 -6.37
CA ASN A 13 16.89 7.50 -5.35
C ASN A 13 15.63 8.09 -4.69
N VAL A 14 14.44 7.60 -5.05
CA VAL A 14 13.18 8.01 -4.41
C VAL A 14 12.98 7.16 -3.16
N ASN A 15 13.04 7.78 -1.97
CA ASN A 15 12.84 7.03 -0.74
C ASN A 15 11.41 6.47 -0.64
N GLY A 16 11.30 5.33 0.03
CA GLY A 16 10.03 4.63 0.27
C GLY A 16 10.27 3.13 0.38
N TRP A 17 9.56 2.49 1.31
CA TRP A 17 9.72 1.06 1.59
C TRP A 17 8.89 0.23 0.63
N MET A 18 9.43 -0.06 -0.54
CA MET A 18 8.76 -0.92 -1.53
C MET A 18 9.77 -1.75 -2.32
N THR A 19 9.65 -3.07 -2.21
CA THR A 19 10.48 -4.00 -2.98
C THR A 19 10.11 -4.00 -4.47
N ARG A 20 11.00 -4.52 -5.31
CA ARG A 20 10.77 -4.63 -6.75
C ARG A 20 9.51 -5.43 -7.09
N ASP A 21 9.26 -6.54 -6.40
CA ASP A 21 8.08 -7.39 -6.66
C ASP A 21 6.77 -6.74 -6.22
N GLN A 22 6.82 -5.89 -5.19
CA GLN A 22 5.67 -5.07 -4.78
C GLN A 22 5.41 -3.95 -5.80
N ALA A 23 6.46 -3.28 -6.27
CA ALA A 23 6.37 -2.30 -7.34
C ALA A 23 5.82 -2.90 -8.63
N GLN A 24 6.30 -4.08 -9.04
CA GLN A 24 5.79 -4.80 -10.22
C GLN A 24 4.30 -5.10 -10.05
N ARG A 25 3.86 -5.51 -8.86
CA ARG A 25 2.43 -5.76 -8.60
C ARG A 25 1.58 -4.50 -8.75
N LEU A 26 2.02 -3.35 -8.24
CA LEU A 26 1.33 -2.06 -8.46
C LEU A 26 1.32 -1.69 -9.94
N TRP A 27 2.47 -1.84 -10.62
CA TRP A 27 2.60 -1.63 -12.06
C TRP A 27 1.59 -2.44 -12.85
N ASP A 28 1.52 -3.75 -12.63
CA ASP A 28 0.60 -4.65 -13.34
C ASP A 28 -0.86 -4.25 -13.11
N ARG A 29 -1.23 -3.96 -11.86
CA ARG A 29 -2.62 -3.61 -11.52
C ARG A 29 -3.03 -2.26 -12.09
N ALA A 30 -2.14 -1.27 -12.14
CA ALA A 30 -2.42 0.01 -12.77
C ALA A 30 -2.45 -0.10 -14.31
N GLY A 31 -1.59 -0.93 -14.90
CA GLY A 31 -1.50 -1.15 -16.36
C GLY A 31 -2.68 -1.92 -16.95
N GLU A 32 -3.43 -2.66 -16.12
CA GLU A 32 -4.69 -3.31 -16.50
C GLU A 32 -5.88 -2.34 -16.63
N LEU A 33 -5.74 -1.10 -16.17
CA LEU A 33 -6.84 -0.13 -16.13
C LEU A 33 -6.98 0.66 -17.43
N SER A 34 -8.22 0.98 -17.78
CA SER A 34 -8.57 1.77 -18.98
C SER A 34 -8.98 3.19 -18.62
N ALA A 35 -9.08 4.07 -19.62
CA ALA A 35 -9.64 5.41 -19.44
C ALA A 35 -10.99 5.36 -18.71
N GLY A 36 -11.20 6.27 -17.74
CA GLY A 36 -12.37 6.31 -16.88
C GLY A 36 -12.25 5.50 -15.58
N SER A 37 -11.21 4.67 -15.42
CA SER A 37 -10.91 4.01 -14.14
C SER A 37 -10.38 5.01 -13.10
N THR A 38 -10.65 4.76 -11.82
CA THR A 38 -10.12 5.56 -10.71
C THR A 38 -9.18 4.74 -9.82
N VAL A 39 -8.01 5.30 -9.53
CA VAL A 39 -7.00 4.78 -8.60
C VAL A 39 -6.87 5.74 -7.42
N VAL A 40 -6.86 5.19 -6.21
CA VAL A 40 -6.52 5.93 -4.98
C VAL A 40 -5.36 5.26 -4.28
N GLU A 41 -4.35 6.04 -3.93
CA GLU A 41 -3.31 5.69 -2.96
C GLU A 41 -3.53 6.48 -1.66
N ILE A 42 -3.44 5.80 -0.52
CA ILE A 42 -3.43 6.39 0.82
C ILE A 42 -2.07 6.12 1.45
N GLY A 43 -1.36 7.18 1.84
CA GLY A 43 0.05 7.11 2.22
C GLY A 43 0.92 7.13 0.96
N SER A 44 1.42 8.32 0.63
CA SER A 44 2.22 8.54 -0.58
C SER A 44 3.69 8.82 -0.26
N PHE A 45 4.00 9.31 0.95
CA PHE A 45 5.35 9.68 1.37
C PHE A 45 6.06 10.46 0.25
N GLN A 46 7.29 10.10 -0.09
CA GLN A 46 8.06 10.75 -1.17
C GLN A 46 7.69 10.29 -2.59
N GLY A 47 6.62 9.51 -2.76
CA GLY A 47 5.96 9.28 -4.06
C GLY A 47 6.44 8.05 -4.83
N ARG A 48 7.25 7.16 -4.22
CA ARG A 48 7.81 5.98 -4.91
C ARG A 48 6.74 5.11 -5.56
N SER A 49 5.69 4.77 -4.81
CA SER A 49 4.57 3.94 -5.28
C SER A 49 3.66 4.69 -6.25
N MET A 50 3.34 5.97 -6.00
CA MET A 50 2.56 6.78 -6.94
C MET A 50 3.24 6.93 -8.30
N CYS A 51 4.56 7.14 -8.33
CA CYS A 51 5.31 7.17 -9.58
C CYS A 51 5.15 5.86 -10.37
N VAL A 52 5.20 4.70 -9.70
CA VAL A 52 4.99 3.39 -10.32
C VAL A 52 3.56 3.25 -10.87
N LEU A 53 2.55 3.56 -10.05
CA LEU A 53 1.14 3.50 -10.44
C LEU A 53 0.86 4.41 -11.64
N ALA A 54 1.27 5.67 -11.56
CA ALA A 54 1.00 6.68 -12.58
C ALA A 54 1.74 6.42 -13.89
N SER A 55 2.95 5.83 -13.84
CA SER A 55 3.73 5.50 -15.04
C SER A 55 3.14 4.34 -15.84
N SER A 56 2.48 3.39 -15.18
CA SER A 56 1.84 2.24 -15.83
C SER A 56 0.41 2.51 -16.29
N ALA A 57 -0.34 3.34 -15.54
CA ALA A 57 -1.73 3.62 -15.84
C ALA A 57 -1.93 4.24 -17.23
N ALA A 58 -2.94 3.77 -17.96
CA ALA A 58 -3.32 4.33 -19.27
C ALA A 58 -3.75 5.80 -19.17
N ALA A 59 -3.63 6.55 -20.26
CA ALA A 59 -4.17 7.90 -20.33
C ALA A 59 -5.69 7.89 -20.05
N GLY A 60 -6.18 8.88 -19.29
CA GLY A 60 -7.57 8.96 -18.88
C GLY A 60 -7.93 8.15 -17.62
N VAL A 61 -6.99 7.41 -17.01
CA VAL A 61 -7.14 6.90 -15.64
C VAL A 61 -6.96 8.06 -14.66
N THR A 62 -7.89 8.23 -13.72
CA THR A 62 -7.80 9.24 -12.66
C THR A 62 -6.98 8.70 -11.50
N LEU A 63 -5.94 9.43 -11.08
CA LEU A 63 -5.01 9.02 -10.02
C LEU A 63 -5.08 10.02 -8.86
N TYR A 64 -5.46 9.54 -7.68
CA TYR A 64 -5.42 10.30 -6.43
C TYR A 64 -4.31 9.80 -5.52
N ALA A 65 -3.48 10.74 -5.06
CA ALA A 65 -2.51 10.54 -3.97
C ALA A 65 -3.05 11.23 -2.72
N ILE A 66 -3.24 10.50 -1.62
CA ILE A 66 -3.78 11.04 -0.37
C ILE A 66 -2.74 10.86 0.72
N ASP A 67 -2.16 11.98 1.14
CA ASP A 67 -1.19 11.99 2.23
C ASP A 67 -1.26 13.35 2.92
N PRO A 68 -1.49 13.43 4.25
CA PRO A 68 -1.48 14.70 4.95
C PRO A 68 -0.11 15.38 4.88
N HIS A 69 0.97 14.61 4.66
CA HIS A 69 2.34 15.00 4.93
C HIS A 69 2.42 15.75 6.26
N GLY A 70 1.91 15.08 7.29
CA GLY A 70 1.80 15.56 8.67
C GLY A 70 3.01 15.19 9.54
N GLY A 71 3.98 14.46 8.98
CA GLY A 71 5.25 14.12 9.62
C GLY A 71 5.17 12.93 10.57
N ASN A 72 3.99 12.36 10.77
CA ASN A 72 3.72 11.22 11.65
C ASN A 72 3.48 9.93 10.85
N ASP A 73 3.74 8.77 11.47
CA ASP A 73 3.57 7.45 10.84
C ASP A 73 4.27 7.36 9.46
N ARG A 74 5.43 8.02 9.34
CA ARG A 74 6.19 8.14 8.09
C ARG A 74 6.76 6.80 7.63
N GLY A 75 7.03 5.91 8.58
CA GLY A 75 7.70 4.66 8.34
C GLY A 75 8.12 3.93 9.62
N PRO A 76 9.04 2.95 9.51
CA PRO A 76 9.49 2.14 10.63
C PRO A 76 10.07 3.01 11.75
N GLN A 77 9.47 2.97 12.95
CA GLN A 77 9.89 3.74 14.13
C GLN A 77 9.69 5.26 14.04
N GLU A 78 9.08 5.77 12.97
CA GLU A 78 8.77 7.19 12.78
C GLU A 78 7.27 7.46 13.02
N LEU A 79 6.82 7.20 14.25
CA LEU A 79 5.39 7.33 14.61
C LEU A 79 5.00 8.76 15.01
N ASP A 80 5.96 9.53 15.54
CA ASP A 80 5.73 10.89 16.05
C ASP A 80 5.87 11.92 14.94
N GLY A 81 5.02 12.95 14.98
CA GLY A 81 4.93 13.98 13.95
C GLY A 81 5.88 15.14 14.17
N PHE A 82 6.69 15.45 13.16
CA PHE A 82 7.52 16.66 13.13
C PHE A 82 7.21 17.50 11.88
N ALA A 83 6.91 18.79 12.09
CA ALA A 83 6.34 19.67 11.07
C ALA A 83 7.32 20.01 9.92
N GLU A 84 8.61 20.12 10.22
CA GLU A 84 9.64 20.43 9.22
C GLU A 84 9.85 19.26 8.24
N GLU A 85 9.91 18.05 8.78
CA GLU A 85 10.03 16.81 8.02
C GLU A 85 8.77 16.56 7.18
N ALA A 86 7.60 16.93 7.71
CA ALA A 86 6.33 16.92 6.98
C ALA A 86 6.38 17.77 5.70
N GLU A 87 6.84 19.03 5.82
CA GLU A 87 6.93 19.91 4.67
C GLU A 87 8.02 19.47 3.70
N SER A 88 9.15 18.97 4.21
CA SER A 88 10.22 18.42 3.39
C SER A 88 9.74 17.27 2.50
N ASP A 89 9.03 16.30 3.07
CA ASP A 89 8.49 15.18 2.28
C ASP A 89 7.49 15.63 1.23
N HIS A 90 6.62 16.57 1.56
CA HIS A 90 5.67 17.12 0.61
C HIS A 90 6.37 17.73 -0.60
N GLN A 91 7.43 18.52 -0.38
CA GLN A 91 8.19 19.12 -1.48
C GLN A 91 8.94 18.05 -2.29
N ILE A 92 9.55 17.07 -1.62
CA ILE A 92 10.23 15.95 -2.26
C ILE A 92 9.25 15.11 -3.09
N PHE A 93 8.04 14.85 -2.58
CA PHE A 93 6.97 14.15 -3.29
C PHE A 93 6.64 14.84 -4.61
N LEU A 94 6.39 16.15 -4.59
CA LEU A 94 6.08 16.93 -5.80
C LEU A 94 7.25 16.93 -6.80
N ALA A 95 8.48 17.06 -6.30
CA ALA A 95 9.68 17.01 -7.12
C ALA A 95 9.85 15.63 -7.79
N ASN A 96 9.64 14.54 -7.05
CA ASN A 96 9.74 13.18 -7.58
C ASN A 96 8.68 12.88 -8.64
N LEU A 97 7.43 13.30 -8.44
CA LEU A 97 6.40 13.18 -9.48
C LEU A 97 6.77 13.98 -10.74
N THR A 98 7.41 15.14 -10.59
CA THR A 98 7.85 15.98 -11.71
C THR A 98 8.99 15.31 -12.47
N ASN A 99 10.00 14.81 -11.74
CA ASN A 99 11.14 14.09 -12.30
C ASN A 99 10.73 12.79 -13.00
N ALA A 100 9.69 12.11 -12.50
CA ALA A 100 9.11 10.94 -13.14
C ALA A 100 8.17 11.27 -14.31
N GLY A 101 7.90 12.56 -14.59
CA GLY A 101 7.04 13.00 -15.69
C GLY A 101 5.55 12.69 -15.49
N VAL A 102 5.11 12.45 -14.25
CA VAL A 102 3.73 12.06 -13.93
C VAL A 102 2.97 13.12 -13.11
N ARG A 103 3.61 14.24 -12.74
CA ARG A 103 3.04 15.28 -11.88
C ARG A 103 1.66 15.75 -12.30
N ASP A 104 1.46 15.99 -13.60
CA ASP A 104 0.20 16.52 -14.15
C ASP A 104 -0.92 15.48 -14.20
N ARG A 105 -0.59 14.19 -14.03
CA ARG A 105 -1.56 13.09 -14.03
C ARG A 105 -2.12 12.79 -12.64
N VAL A 106 -1.47 13.28 -11.58
CA VAL A 106 -1.78 12.93 -10.20
C VAL A 106 -2.48 14.10 -9.51
N THR A 107 -3.72 13.86 -9.07
CA THR A 107 -4.41 14.75 -8.15
C THR A 107 -3.96 14.44 -6.74
N TYR A 108 -3.12 15.31 -6.20
CA TYR A 108 -2.61 15.19 -4.84
C TYR A 108 -3.54 15.89 -3.85
N LEU A 109 -4.01 15.15 -2.86
CA LEU A 109 -4.85 15.61 -1.77
C LEU A 109 -4.01 15.61 -0.49
N ARG A 110 -3.48 16.78 -0.11
CA ARG A 110 -2.74 16.98 1.14
C ARG A 110 -3.69 16.99 2.34
N LYS A 111 -4.24 15.83 2.67
CA LYS A 111 -5.29 15.66 3.69
C LYS A 111 -5.14 14.31 4.36
N TYR A 112 -5.67 14.17 5.57
CA TYR A 112 -5.92 12.85 6.13
C TYR A 112 -6.98 12.12 5.29
N ALA A 113 -6.87 10.80 5.21
CA ALA A 113 -7.78 9.97 4.41
C ALA A 113 -9.26 10.18 4.79
N ASN A 114 -9.55 10.40 6.08
CA ASN A 114 -10.92 10.67 6.54
C ASN A 114 -11.48 12.01 6.03
N ASP A 115 -10.62 13.00 5.78
CA ASP A 115 -11.02 14.34 5.33
C ASP A 115 -11.10 14.44 3.80
N ALA A 116 -10.48 13.49 3.09
CA ALA A 116 -10.41 13.45 1.63
C ALA A 116 -11.61 12.75 0.96
N THR A 117 -12.56 12.20 1.73
CA THR A 117 -13.64 11.37 1.16
C THR A 117 -14.58 12.13 0.25
N ASN A 118 -14.76 13.44 0.46
CA ASN A 118 -15.63 14.27 -0.37
C ASN A 118 -14.95 14.77 -1.64
N ASP A 119 -13.61 14.73 -1.70
CA ASP A 119 -12.84 15.15 -2.88
C ASP A 119 -12.82 14.08 -3.97
N VAL A 120 -12.91 12.81 -3.58
CA VAL A 120 -13.03 11.68 -4.51
C VAL A 120 -14.48 11.22 -4.47
N THR A 121 -15.26 11.44 -5.54
CA THR A 121 -16.69 11.06 -5.56
C THR A 121 -16.97 9.78 -6.35
N SER A 122 -16.03 9.33 -7.19
CA SER A 122 -16.17 8.12 -7.99
C SER A 122 -16.01 6.83 -7.16
N GLN A 123 -16.50 5.72 -7.72
CA GLN A 123 -16.10 4.38 -7.27
C GLN A 123 -14.67 4.07 -7.72
N LEU A 124 -14.00 3.19 -6.99
CA LEU A 124 -12.58 2.89 -7.19
C LEU A 124 -12.40 1.57 -7.95
N ASP A 125 -11.54 1.59 -8.95
CA ASP A 125 -11.05 0.40 -9.65
C ASP A 125 -9.89 -0.25 -8.88
N LEU A 126 -9.06 0.61 -8.28
CA LEU A 126 -7.88 0.22 -7.53
C LEU A 126 -7.71 1.13 -6.32
N LEU A 127 -7.59 0.51 -5.15
CA LEU A 127 -7.24 1.16 -3.89
C LEU A 127 -5.94 0.56 -3.38
N TYR A 128 -4.96 1.40 -3.10
CA TYR A 128 -3.71 1.04 -2.43
C TYR A 128 -3.63 1.75 -1.07
N VAL A 129 -3.48 0.98 0.01
CA VAL A 129 -3.39 1.48 1.38
C VAL A 129 -2.00 1.19 1.95
N ASP A 130 -1.27 2.26 2.26
CA ASP A 130 0.10 2.27 2.77
C ASP A 130 0.35 3.49 3.69
N GLY A 131 -0.70 3.94 4.38
CA GLY A 131 -0.66 5.11 5.26
C GLY A 131 -0.33 4.72 6.69
N ALA A 132 -1.37 4.46 7.50
CA ALA A 132 -1.19 4.22 8.92
C ALA A 132 -0.93 2.75 9.27
N HIS A 133 -0.04 2.51 10.24
CA HIS A 133 0.37 1.16 10.65
C HIS A 133 -0.30 0.67 11.95
N ARG A 134 -1.00 1.57 12.65
CA ARG A 134 -1.76 1.25 13.86
C ARG A 134 -3.13 0.69 13.49
N PHE A 135 -3.64 -0.25 14.30
CA PHE A 135 -4.90 -0.96 14.04
C PHE A 135 -6.08 -0.03 13.72
N LYS A 136 -6.34 0.96 14.58
CA LYS A 136 -7.49 1.86 14.42
C LYS A 136 -7.45 2.64 13.10
N PRO A 137 -6.43 3.47 12.80
CA PRO A 137 -6.40 4.20 11.54
C PRO A 137 -6.32 3.29 10.31
N ALA A 138 -5.50 2.22 10.33
CA ALA A 138 -5.45 1.26 9.22
C ALA A 138 -6.83 0.63 8.93
N SER A 139 -7.54 0.23 9.98
CA SER A 139 -8.88 -0.36 9.85
C SER A 139 -9.92 0.65 9.34
N GLN A 140 -9.76 1.94 9.65
CA GLN A 140 -10.62 3.01 9.15
C GLN A 140 -10.37 3.22 7.66
N ASP A 141 -9.11 3.33 7.23
CA ASP A 141 -8.74 3.51 5.83
C ASP A 141 -9.25 2.33 4.99
N ILE A 142 -8.93 1.09 5.39
CA ILE A 142 -9.36 -0.12 4.68
C ILE A 142 -10.90 -0.21 4.61
N ARG A 143 -11.60 0.11 5.70
CA ARG A 143 -13.07 -0.01 5.74
C ARG A 143 -13.75 1.07 4.90
N GLN A 144 -13.38 2.33 5.13
CA GLN A 144 -14.06 3.49 4.54
C GLN A 144 -13.78 3.58 3.05
N TRP A 145 -12.50 3.49 2.65
CA TRP A 145 -12.13 3.53 1.24
C TRP A 145 -12.40 2.21 0.54
N GLY A 146 -12.23 1.07 1.22
CA GLY A 146 -12.54 -0.25 0.67
C GLY A 146 -14.03 -0.43 0.32
N ALA A 147 -14.94 0.22 1.06
CA ALA A 147 -16.38 0.21 0.73
C ALA A 147 -16.70 0.88 -0.63
N ARG A 148 -15.77 1.70 -1.14
CA ARG A 148 -15.90 2.45 -2.38
C ARG A 148 -15.28 1.74 -3.58
N VAL A 149 -14.54 0.66 -3.35
CA VAL A 149 -14.04 -0.20 -4.42
C VAL A 149 -15.22 -0.90 -5.07
N LYS A 150 -15.36 -0.75 -6.38
CA LYS A 150 -16.46 -1.38 -7.15
C LYS A 150 -16.27 -2.88 -7.23
N ASP A 151 -17.34 -3.61 -7.53
CA ASP A 151 -17.23 -5.04 -7.82
C ASP A 151 -16.26 -5.30 -8.97
N GLY A 152 -15.37 -6.28 -8.80
CA GLY A 152 -14.26 -6.55 -9.70
C GLY A 152 -13.01 -5.68 -9.46
N GLY A 153 -13.14 -4.55 -8.76
CA GLY A 153 -12.03 -3.69 -8.34
C GLY A 153 -11.12 -4.35 -7.30
N ARG A 154 -9.95 -3.75 -7.06
CA ARG A 154 -8.93 -4.33 -6.18
C ARG A 154 -8.53 -3.43 -5.03
N LEU A 155 -8.24 -4.07 -3.91
CA LEU A 155 -7.64 -3.48 -2.72
C LEU A 155 -6.25 -4.11 -2.54
N LEU A 156 -5.22 -3.29 -2.48
CA LEU A 156 -3.89 -3.67 -2.06
C LEU A 156 -3.57 -2.99 -0.73
N VAL A 157 -3.00 -3.75 0.20
CA VAL A 157 -2.67 -3.26 1.55
C VAL A 157 -1.21 -3.63 1.80
N HIS A 158 -0.36 -2.63 1.97
CA HIS A 158 1.02 -2.85 2.39
C HIS A 158 1.07 -3.21 3.88
N ASP A 159 2.20 -3.72 4.34
CA ASP A 159 2.44 -4.12 5.72
C ASP A 159 1.49 -5.19 6.30
N SER A 160 0.82 -5.89 5.41
CA SER A 160 0.02 -7.08 5.65
C SER A 160 0.91 -8.24 6.05
N PHE A 161 0.60 -8.87 7.19
CA PHE A 161 1.39 -9.97 7.73
C PHE A 161 2.84 -9.59 8.09
N SER A 162 3.15 -8.30 8.21
CA SER A 162 4.40 -7.80 8.82
C SER A 162 4.08 -6.86 9.99
N SER A 163 3.10 -5.95 9.87
CA SER A 163 2.63 -5.07 10.95
C SER A 163 1.50 -5.69 11.76
N ILE A 164 1.58 -5.62 13.10
CA ILE A 164 0.53 -6.14 14.00
C ILE A 164 -0.79 -5.39 13.76
N GLY A 165 -0.74 -4.06 13.67
CA GLY A 165 -1.94 -3.23 13.53
C GLY A 165 -2.66 -3.49 12.21
N VAL A 166 -1.93 -3.50 11.11
CA VAL A 166 -2.47 -3.75 9.77
C VAL A 166 -2.97 -5.19 9.64
N THR A 167 -2.20 -6.17 10.12
CA THR A 167 -2.62 -7.59 10.07
C THR A 167 -3.91 -7.82 10.86
N LEU A 168 -4.05 -7.22 12.05
CA LEU A 168 -5.29 -7.31 12.82
C LEU A 168 -6.46 -6.63 12.10
N ALA A 169 -6.23 -5.49 11.44
CA ALA A 169 -7.25 -4.83 10.62
C ALA A 169 -7.76 -5.76 9.50
N LEU A 170 -6.85 -6.45 8.80
CA LEU A 170 -7.22 -7.45 7.80
C LEU A 170 -7.99 -8.63 8.40
N VAL A 171 -7.54 -9.19 9.53
CA VAL A 171 -8.27 -10.29 10.19
C VAL A 171 -9.72 -9.89 10.46
N VAL A 172 -9.96 -8.68 10.95
CA VAL A 172 -11.31 -8.19 11.24
C VAL A 172 -12.12 -7.92 9.97
N LEU A 173 -11.49 -7.42 8.91
CA LEU A 173 -12.20 -6.88 7.74
C LEU A 173 -12.31 -7.86 6.55
N THR A 174 -11.41 -8.84 6.42
CA THR A 174 -11.27 -9.65 5.20
C THR A 174 -11.36 -11.15 5.43
N PHE A 175 -11.07 -11.69 6.62
CA PHE A 175 -11.05 -13.15 6.84
C PHE A 175 -12.44 -13.80 6.68
N PHE A 176 -13.48 -13.13 7.15
CA PHE A 176 -14.86 -13.63 7.11
C PHE A 176 -15.77 -12.85 6.17
N SER A 177 -15.18 -11.94 5.37
CA SER A 177 -15.90 -11.06 4.47
C SER A 177 -16.63 -11.82 3.37
N SER A 178 -17.86 -11.39 3.08
CA SER A 178 -18.63 -11.82 1.90
C SER A 178 -18.32 -11.00 0.65
N GLN A 179 -17.47 -9.96 0.77
CA GLN A 179 -17.20 -8.98 -0.28
C GLN A 179 -15.74 -8.93 -0.75
N TRP A 180 -14.83 -9.63 -0.07
CA TRP A 180 -13.40 -9.63 -0.38
C TRP A 180 -12.90 -11.03 -0.68
N ILE A 181 -12.26 -11.21 -1.83
CA ILE A 181 -11.59 -12.44 -2.26
C ILE A 181 -10.09 -12.22 -2.13
N TYR A 182 -9.41 -13.06 -1.36
CA TYR A 182 -7.96 -12.97 -1.24
C TYR A 182 -7.27 -13.54 -2.49
N GLU A 183 -6.49 -12.71 -3.19
CA GLU A 183 -5.82 -13.10 -4.45
C GLU A 183 -4.35 -13.50 -4.23
N GLY A 184 -3.76 -13.14 -3.09
CA GLY A 184 -2.40 -13.48 -2.71
C GLY A 184 -1.66 -12.31 -2.07
N ARG A 185 -0.33 -12.43 -1.95
CA ARG A 185 0.55 -11.34 -1.51
C ARG A 185 1.86 -11.33 -2.27
N SER A 186 2.51 -10.17 -2.30
CA SER A 186 3.94 -10.03 -2.60
C SER A 186 4.62 -9.54 -1.33
N GLN A 187 5.36 -10.41 -0.65
CA GLN A 187 5.93 -10.12 0.67
C GLN A 187 4.86 -9.56 1.62
N SER A 188 5.03 -8.35 2.17
CA SER A 188 4.05 -7.72 3.06
C SER A 188 2.86 -7.04 2.35
N MET A 189 2.77 -7.09 1.02
CA MET A 189 1.67 -6.47 0.28
C MET A 189 0.60 -7.50 -0.07
N ALA A 190 -0.54 -7.48 0.63
CA ALA A 190 -1.69 -8.33 0.32
C ALA A 190 -2.57 -7.71 -0.77
N GLN A 191 -3.19 -8.56 -1.58
CA GLN A 191 -4.13 -8.16 -2.63
C GLN A 191 -5.48 -8.87 -2.46
N PHE A 192 -6.54 -8.10 -2.61
CA PHE A 192 -7.92 -8.54 -2.56
C PHE A 192 -8.68 -8.03 -3.78
N ARG A 193 -9.65 -8.81 -4.24
CA ARG A 193 -10.64 -8.38 -5.23
C ARG A 193 -12.00 -8.25 -4.59
N ARG A 194 -12.73 -7.20 -4.96
CA ARG A 194 -14.10 -6.95 -4.53
C ARG A 194 -15.07 -7.81 -5.32
N GLY A 195 -16.08 -8.36 -4.65
CA GLY A 195 -17.23 -8.98 -5.30
C GLY A 195 -17.99 -9.93 -4.38
N PRO A 196 -19.20 -10.36 -4.77
CA PRO A 196 -19.99 -11.30 -4.00
C PRO A 196 -19.30 -12.66 -3.93
N ASN A 197 -19.16 -13.20 -2.72
CA ASN A 197 -18.48 -14.48 -2.49
C ASN A 197 -19.46 -15.62 -2.26
N THR A 198 -19.34 -16.68 -3.06
CA THR A 198 -19.92 -17.99 -2.72
C THR A 198 -19.30 -18.52 -1.43
N LEU A 199 -19.97 -19.43 -0.73
CA LEU A 199 -19.40 -20.05 0.48
C LEU A 199 -18.03 -20.69 0.21
N ALA A 200 -17.87 -21.35 -0.94
CA ALA A 200 -16.60 -21.94 -1.36
C ALA A 200 -15.50 -20.88 -1.53
N ALA A 201 -15.80 -19.73 -2.15
CA ALA A 201 -14.84 -18.64 -2.30
C ALA A 201 -14.45 -18.01 -0.95
N ARG A 202 -15.39 -17.96 0.00
CA ARG A 202 -15.13 -17.49 1.38
C ARG A 202 -14.18 -18.44 2.11
N CYS A 203 -14.47 -19.74 2.09
CA CYS A 203 -13.62 -20.75 2.70
C CYS A 203 -12.22 -20.78 2.07
N GLY A 204 -12.13 -20.69 0.74
CA GLY A 204 -10.85 -20.61 0.03
C GLY A 204 -10.05 -19.37 0.41
N SER A 205 -10.69 -18.20 0.49
CA SER A 205 -10.03 -16.95 0.91
C SER A 205 -9.56 -17.02 2.36
N LEU A 206 -10.37 -17.59 3.27
CA LEU A 206 -9.98 -17.80 4.67
C LEU A 206 -8.78 -18.73 4.77
N ALA A 207 -8.82 -19.90 4.11
CA ALA A 207 -7.72 -20.87 4.14
C ALA A 207 -6.41 -20.27 3.61
N ARG A 208 -6.47 -19.54 2.49
CA ARG A 208 -5.29 -18.90 1.89
C ARG A 208 -4.73 -17.77 2.78
N GLN A 209 -5.57 -17.04 3.50
CA GLN A 209 -5.13 -16.03 4.46
C GLN A 209 -4.52 -16.66 5.72
N LEU A 210 -5.13 -17.73 6.27
CA LEU A 210 -4.58 -18.49 7.39
C LEU A 210 -3.20 -19.07 7.06
N ALA A 211 -3.01 -19.52 5.81
CA ALA A 211 -1.72 -20.00 5.33
C ALA A 211 -0.60 -18.93 5.34
N GLN A 212 -0.92 -17.64 5.53
CA GLN A 212 0.06 -16.56 5.67
C GLN A 212 0.49 -16.31 7.13
N LEU A 213 -0.20 -16.88 8.12
CA LEU A 213 0.15 -16.69 9.53
C LEU A 213 1.56 -17.18 9.91
N PRO A 214 2.14 -18.25 9.32
CA PRO A 214 3.54 -18.58 9.54
C PRO A 214 4.50 -17.47 9.10
N TYR A 215 4.23 -16.80 7.98
CA TYR A 215 5.00 -15.64 7.54
C TYR A 215 4.88 -14.48 8.52
N PHE A 216 3.67 -14.23 9.04
CA PHE A 216 3.46 -13.22 10.08
C PHE A 216 4.25 -13.53 11.34
N ALA A 217 4.18 -14.77 11.84
CA ALA A 217 4.94 -15.20 13.01
C ALA A 217 6.45 -15.01 12.83
N LEU A 218 6.98 -15.36 11.65
CA LEU A 218 8.39 -15.15 11.31
C LEU A 218 8.78 -13.66 11.32
N ASN A 219 7.93 -12.79 10.77
CA ASN A 219 8.15 -11.34 10.80
C ASN A 219 8.17 -10.78 12.24
N LEU A 220 7.32 -11.31 13.13
CA LEU A 220 7.36 -10.94 14.54
C LEU A 220 8.67 -11.39 15.20
N VAL A 221 9.17 -12.58 14.88
CA VAL A 221 10.49 -13.05 15.35
C VAL A 221 11.59 -12.10 14.88
N TYR A 222 11.60 -11.70 13.61
CA TYR A 222 12.57 -10.73 13.10
C TYR A 222 12.48 -9.39 13.83
N LYS A 223 11.28 -8.87 14.09
CA LYS A 223 11.09 -7.63 14.86
C LYS A 223 11.65 -7.74 16.27
N VAL A 224 11.43 -8.85 16.96
CA VAL A 224 11.98 -9.10 18.30
C VAL A 224 13.51 -9.15 18.23
N LEU A 225 14.09 -9.91 17.30
CA LEU A 225 15.54 -10.02 17.16
C LEU A 225 16.19 -8.67 16.85
N LEU A 226 15.59 -7.86 15.97
CA LEU A 226 16.07 -6.53 15.63
C LEU A 226 15.97 -5.56 16.82
N ALA A 227 14.87 -5.61 17.59
CA ALA A 227 14.72 -4.83 18.81
C ALA A 227 15.77 -5.18 19.88
N LEU A 228 16.14 -6.46 19.95
CA LEU A 228 17.24 -6.96 20.80
C LEU A 228 18.64 -6.73 20.21
N LYS A 229 18.75 -6.03 19.07
CA LYS A 229 20.00 -5.77 18.33
C LYS A 229 20.73 -7.04 17.86
N LEU A 230 20.02 -8.16 17.72
CA LEU A 230 20.54 -9.46 17.27
C LEU A 230 20.51 -9.59 15.73
N LYS A 231 21.02 -8.58 15.01
CA LYS A 231 21.02 -8.54 13.54
C LYS A 231 21.67 -9.78 12.88
N PRO A 232 22.80 -10.33 13.37
CA PRO A 232 23.40 -11.53 12.77
C PRO A 232 22.47 -12.75 12.83
N VAL A 233 21.72 -12.90 13.93
CA VAL A 233 20.76 -14.00 14.12
C VAL A 233 19.56 -13.83 13.19
N ALA A 234 19.03 -12.61 13.09
CA ALA A 234 17.95 -12.32 12.14
C ALA A 234 18.36 -12.63 10.69
N LYS A 235 19.58 -12.26 10.29
CA LYS A 235 20.13 -12.58 8.95
C LYS A 235 20.31 -14.08 8.74
N ALA A 236 20.79 -14.81 9.74
CA ALA A 236 20.93 -16.27 9.67
C ALA A 236 19.58 -16.99 9.50
N LEU A 237 18.50 -16.42 10.01
CA LEU A 237 17.14 -16.93 9.83
C LEU A 237 16.49 -16.51 8.50
N GLY A 238 17.15 -15.68 7.70
CA GLY A 238 16.69 -15.27 6.37
C GLY A 238 16.08 -13.86 6.29
N SER A 239 16.22 -13.02 7.33
CA SER A 239 15.89 -11.59 7.20
C SER A 239 16.86 -10.92 6.23
N THR A 240 16.35 -10.04 5.37
CA THR A 240 17.18 -9.26 4.44
C THR A 240 18.00 -8.17 5.15
N GLY A 241 17.68 -7.89 6.42
CA GLY A 241 18.32 -6.85 7.22
C GLY A 241 17.73 -5.46 7.00
N GLU A 242 16.87 -5.29 6.00
CA GLU A 242 16.10 -4.09 5.75
C GLU A 242 14.67 -4.29 6.28
N TRP A 243 14.33 -3.68 7.40
CA TRP A 243 12.95 -3.68 7.89
C TRP A 243 12.05 -2.92 6.88
N PRO A 244 10.82 -3.40 6.54
CA PRO A 244 10.06 -4.53 7.11
C PRO A 244 10.28 -5.90 6.44
N TYR A 245 11.35 -6.08 5.66
CA TYR A 245 11.55 -7.21 4.73
C TYR A 245 12.50 -8.32 5.23
#